data_AF-A0A838FZU2-F1
#
_entry.id   AF-A0A838FZU2-F1
#
_cell.length_a   1.000
_cell.length_b   1.000
_cell.length_c   1.000
_cell.angle_alpha   90.00
_cell.angle_beta   90.00
_cell.angle_gamma   90.00
#
_symmetry.space_group_name_H-M   'P 1'
#
loop_
_entity.id
_entity.type
_entity.pdbx_description
1 polymer ?
#
loop_
_entity_poly.entity_id
_entity_poly.type
_entity_poly.pdbx_seq_one_letter_code
_entity_poly.pdbx_strand_id
1 'polypeptide(L)'
;MHASAHAQMARVIETYLPRNRHYTVVDFGSRTTGKQTATHRDLLRDHDCQIVGVDVVDGKNVDVVMKKPYLLPLRSNSVDVVVSGQVLELVPFF
;
A
#
# COMPACT_ATOMS: atom_id res chain seq x y z
N MET A 1 4.29 -10.59 2.24
CA MET A 1 5.02 -9.82 3.25
C MET A 1 5.63 -10.74 4.30
N HIS A 2 6.89 -10.55 4.68
CA HIS A 2 7.48 -11.24 5.84
C HIS A 2 6.87 -10.71 7.14
N ALA A 3 6.70 -11.55 8.17
CA ALA A 3 6.01 -11.18 9.42
C ALA A 3 6.66 -9.99 10.14
N SER A 4 7.99 -9.92 10.15
CA SER A 4 8.71 -8.79 10.75
C SER A 4 8.46 -7.46 10.02
N ALA A 5 8.40 -7.47 8.69
CA ALA A 5 8.11 -6.28 7.89
C ALA A 5 6.68 -5.78 8.16
N HIS A 6 5.72 -6.71 8.23
CA HIS A 6 4.34 -6.40 8.61
C HIS A 6 4.24 -5.77 10.00
N ALA A 7 4.96 -6.32 10.98
CA ALA A 7 4.99 -5.77 12.34
C ALA A 7 5.63 -4.38 12.41
N GLN A 8 6.69 -4.10 11.63
CA GLN A 8 7.27 -2.76 11.58
C GLN A 8 6.32 -1.77 10.92
N MET A 9 5.65 -2.16 9.84
CA MET A 9 4.66 -1.31 9.18
C MET A 9 3.50 -0.97 10.13
N ALA A 10 3.04 -1.95 10.92
CA ALA A 10 2.02 -1.70 11.94
C ALA A 10 2.43 -0.60 12.93
N ARG A 11 3.71 -0.59 13.37
CA ARG A 11 4.24 0.44 14.26
C ARG A 11 4.29 1.82 13.60
N VAL A 12 4.68 1.88 12.32
CA VAL A 12 4.68 3.13 11.54
C VAL A 12 3.25 3.68 11.44
N ILE A 13 2.28 2.84 11.10
CA ILE A 13 0.87 3.26 11.00
C ILE A 13 0.36 3.79 12.35
N GLU A 14 0.59 3.07 13.45
CA GLU A 14 0.16 3.53 14.78
C GLU A 14 0.82 4.85 15.18
N THR A 15 2.08 5.05 14.80
CA THR A 15 2.84 6.26 15.19
C THR A 15 2.41 7.49 14.40
N TYR A 16 2.13 7.34 13.09
CA TYR A 16 1.99 8.47 12.18
C TYR A 16 0.58 8.70 11.62
N LEU A 17 -0.33 7.72 11.75
CA LEU A 17 -1.71 7.84 11.27
C LEU A 17 -2.67 7.85 12.47
N PRO A 18 -2.90 9.01 13.12
CA PRO A 18 -3.90 9.11 14.18
C PRO A 18 -5.32 8.76 13.67
N ARG A 19 -6.10 8.05 14.49
CA ARG A 19 -7.44 7.55 14.11
C ARG A 19 -8.55 8.61 14.09
N ASN A 20 -8.24 9.90 14.25
CA ASN A 20 -9.23 10.97 14.40
C ASN A 20 -9.55 11.70 13.08
N ARG A 21 -9.17 11.14 11.93
CA ARG A 21 -9.46 11.68 10.61
C ARG A 21 -9.56 10.58 9.56
N HIS A 22 -10.20 10.92 8.45
CA HIS A 22 -10.23 10.08 7.26
C HIS A 22 -8.91 10.18 6.47
N TYR A 23 -8.50 9.06 5.85
CA TYR A 23 -7.34 8.99 4.97
C TYR A 23 -7.68 8.40 3.59
N THR A 24 -7.13 9.02 2.56
CA THR A 24 -6.98 8.39 1.24
C THR A 24 -5.58 7.79 1.13
N VAL A 25 -5.49 6.47 1.05
CA VAL A 25 -4.23 5.71 1.09
C VAL A 25 -4.00 4.98 -0.24
N VAL A 26 -2.75 4.97 -0.70
CA VAL A 26 -2.30 4.17 -1.83
C VAL A 26 -1.33 3.11 -1.34
N ASP A 27 -1.62 1.85 -1.65
CA ASP A 27 -0.71 0.72 -1.44
C ASP A 27 0.05 0.45 -2.76
N PHE A 28 1.30 0.92 -2.83
CA PHE A 28 2.14 0.80 -4.01
C PHE A 28 2.80 -0.58 -4.06
N GLY A 29 2.58 -1.30 -5.17
CA GLY A 29 2.91 -2.71 -5.37
C GLY A 29 2.16 -3.63 -4.40
N SER A 30 0.84 -3.46 -4.41
CA SER A 30 -0.10 -4.11 -3.51
C SER A 30 -0.34 -5.60 -3.80
N ARG A 31 0.10 -6.12 -4.95
CA ARG A 31 -0.28 -7.48 -5.38
C ARG A 31 0.21 -8.52 -4.39
N THR A 32 -0.72 -9.38 -3.96
CA THR A 32 -0.41 -10.51 -3.09
C THR A 32 -0.20 -11.79 -3.89
N THR A 33 0.70 -12.65 -3.41
CA THR A 33 0.91 -14.00 -3.96
C THR A 33 0.29 -15.05 -3.04
N GLY A 34 0.00 -16.26 -3.55
CA GLY A 34 -0.87 -17.23 -2.87
C GLY A 34 -0.50 -17.67 -1.44
N LYS A 35 0.75 -17.48 -1.00
CA LYS A 35 1.17 -17.77 0.38
C LYS A 35 1.07 -16.56 1.31
N GLN A 36 0.82 -15.36 0.77
CA GLN A 36 0.74 -14.13 1.54
C GLN A 36 -0.69 -13.89 1.99
N THR A 37 -0.90 -13.92 3.30
CA THR A 37 -2.21 -13.69 3.92
C THR A 37 -2.33 -12.31 4.55
N ALA A 38 -1.21 -11.63 4.80
CA ALA A 38 -1.16 -10.33 5.47
C ALA A 38 -0.87 -9.21 4.48
N THR A 39 -1.67 -8.14 4.56
CA THR A 39 -1.65 -6.97 3.67
C THR A 39 -1.68 -5.67 4.47
N HIS A 40 -1.38 -4.54 3.81
CA HIS A 40 -1.54 -3.23 4.45
C HIS A 40 -3.00 -2.89 4.79
N ARG A 41 -3.98 -3.47 4.07
CA ARG A 41 -5.41 -3.30 4.39
C ARG A 41 -5.74 -3.86 5.78
N ASP A 42 -5.14 -4.99 6.14
CA ASP A 42 -5.34 -5.60 7.45
C ASP A 42 -4.84 -4.68 8.59
N LEU A 43 -3.75 -3.94 8.33
CA LEU A 43 -3.18 -2.99 9.29
C LEU A 43 -3.99 -1.71 9.46
N LEU A 44 -4.73 -1.32 8.43
CA LEU A 44 -5.54 -0.09 8.40
C LEU A 44 -7.02 -0.35 8.70
N ARG A 45 -7.39 -1.58 9.08
CA ARG A 45 -8.78 -1.98 9.31
C ARG A 45 -9.52 -1.16 10.38
N ASP A 46 -8.76 -0.63 11.35
CA ASP A 46 -9.29 0.18 12.47
C ASP A 46 -9.11 1.68 12.22
N HIS A 47 -8.67 2.06 11.01
CA HIS A 47 -8.59 3.45 10.56
C HIS A 47 -9.77 3.76 9.66
N ASP A 48 -10.34 4.95 9.81
CA ASP A 48 -11.25 5.50 8.81
C ASP A 48 -10.43 5.85 7.56
N CYS A 49 -10.43 4.97 6.56
CA CYS A 49 -9.67 5.17 5.35
C CYS A 49 -10.26 4.50 4.12
N GLN A 50 -10.00 5.09 2.97
CA GLN A 50 -10.10 4.45 1.68
C GLN A 50 -8.69 4.06 1.23
N ILE A 51 -8.46 2.77 0.97
CA ILE A 51 -7.19 2.28 0.47
C ILE A 51 -7.32 1.73 -0.95
N VAL A 52 -6.46 2.21 -1.84
CA VAL A 52 -6.37 1.80 -3.24
C VAL A 52 -5.06 1.04 -3.46
N GLY A 53 -5.17 -0.23 -3.82
CA GLY A 53 -4.04 -1.07 -4.20
C GLY A 53 -3.64 -0.85 -5.64
N VAL A 54 -2.37 -0.51 -5.88
CA VAL A 54 -1.82 -0.36 -7.23
C VAL A 54 -0.67 -1.32 -7.46
N ASP A 55 -0.54 -1.85 -8.67
CA ASP A 55 0.56 -2.72 -9.06
C ASP A 55 0.78 -2.66 -10.58
N VAL A 56 1.96 -3.08 -11.05
CA VAL A 56 2.25 -3.18 -12.50
C VAL A 56 1.61 -4.42 -13.12
N VAL A 57 1.22 -5.41 -12.31
CA VAL A 57 0.51 -6.62 -12.75
C VAL A 57 -0.82 -6.76 -12.00
N ASP A 58 -1.87 -7.13 -12.72
CA ASP A 58 -3.17 -7.44 -12.11
C ASP A 58 -3.10 -8.64 -11.14
N GLY A 59 -4.02 -8.68 -10.19
CA GLY A 59 -4.18 -9.82 -9.29
C GLY A 59 -4.84 -9.47 -7.96
N LYS A 60 -4.76 -10.43 -7.02
CA LYS A 60 -5.36 -10.27 -5.69
C LYS A 60 -4.75 -9.07 -4.96
N ASN A 61 -5.62 -8.25 -4.36
CA ASN A 61 -5.32 -7.02 -3.63
C ASN A 61 -5.05 -5.77 -4.51
N VAL A 62 -5.07 -5.91 -5.84
CA VAL A 62 -4.88 -4.82 -6.80
C VAL A 62 -6.24 -4.25 -7.20
N ASP A 63 -6.44 -2.94 -7.04
CA ASP A 63 -7.63 -2.24 -7.54
C ASP A 63 -7.36 -1.57 -8.89
N VAL A 64 -6.15 -1.06 -9.09
CA VAL A 64 -5.76 -0.33 -10.31
C VAL A 64 -4.40 -0.80 -10.81
N VAL A 65 -4.36 -1.28 -12.06
CA VAL A 65 -3.12 -1.65 -12.73
C VAL A 65 -2.43 -0.41 -13.32
N MET A 66 -1.14 -0.25 -13.02
CA MET A 66 -0.30 0.81 -13.57
C MET A 66 0.04 0.52 -15.04
N LYS A 67 -0.53 1.29 -15.97
CA LYS A 67 -0.24 1.15 -17.42
C LYS A 67 1.20 1.50 -17.78
N LYS A 68 1.82 2.40 -17.02
CA LYS A 68 3.24 2.74 -17.12
C LYS A 68 3.86 2.47 -15.75
N PRO A 69 4.86 1.57 -15.66
CA PRO A 69 5.60 1.38 -14.41
C PRO A 69 6.08 2.74 -13.86
N TYR A 70 6.05 2.90 -12.54
CA TYR A 70 6.47 4.13 -11.82
C TYR A 70 5.56 5.35 -11.96
N LEU A 71 4.46 5.27 -12.70
CA LEU A 71 3.45 6.32 -12.74
C LEU A 71 2.20 5.89 -11.99
N LEU A 72 1.96 6.50 -10.82
CA LEU A 72 0.74 6.28 -10.06
C LEU A 72 -0.48 6.77 -10.89
N PRO A 73 -1.49 5.92 -11.13
CA PRO A 73 -2.65 6.25 -11.97
C PRO A 73 -3.71 7.03 -11.17
N LEU A 74 -3.27 8.07 -10.46
CA LEU A 74 -4.08 8.86 -9.52
C LEU A 74 -3.88 10.35 -9.80
N ARG A 75 -4.85 11.17 -9.38
CA ARG A 75 -4.74 12.63 -9.55
C ARG A 75 -3.66 13.20 -8.64
N SER A 76 -2.95 14.22 -9.09
CA SER A 76 -2.02 14.95 -8.23
C SER A 76 -2.73 15.51 -6.99
N ASN A 77 -2.03 15.54 -5.85
CA ASN A 77 -2.54 16.07 -4.57
C ASN A 77 -3.88 15.45 -4.13
N SER A 78 -4.13 14.17 -4.46
CA SER A 78 -5.39 13.49 -4.15
C SER A 78 -5.29 12.40 -3.08
N VAL A 79 -4.10 12.16 -2.55
CA VAL A 79 -3.84 11.08 -1.59
C VAL A 79 -3.08 11.64 -0.39
N ASP A 80 -3.44 11.17 0.80
CA ASP A 80 -2.81 11.59 2.05
C ASP A 80 -1.55 10.76 2.34
N VAL A 81 -1.59 9.46 2.01
CA VAL A 81 -0.55 8.50 2.38
C VAL A 81 -0.25 7.58 1.20
N VAL A 82 1.04 7.38 0.93
CA VAL A 82 1.53 6.31 0.05
C VAL A 82 2.31 5.32 0.90
N VAL A 83 1.87 4.07 0.91
CA VAL A 83 2.52 2.97 1.62
C VAL A 83 3.16 2.04 0.60
N SER A 84 4.36 1.57 0.89
CA SER A 84 5.07 0.58 0.10
C SER A 84 5.84 -0.33 1.05
N GLY A 85 5.77 -1.64 0.82
CA GLY A 85 6.46 -2.64 1.63
C GLY A 85 7.75 -3.12 0.99
N GLN A 86 7.61 -3.94 -0.06
CA GLN A 86 8.68 -4.74 -0.66
C GLN A 86 8.82 -4.50 -2.17
N VAL A 87 8.67 -3.23 -2.57
CA VAL A 87 8.59 -2.85 -3.98
C VAL A 87 9.83 -2.11 -4.43
N LEU A 88 10.34 -1.19 -3.59
CA LEU A 88 11.43 -0.29 -3.98
C LEU A 88 12.75 -1.04 -4.18
N GLU A 89 12.96 -2.19 -3.53
CA GLU A 89 14.12 -3.06 -3.77
C GLU A 89 14.08 -3.76 -5.14
N LEU A 90 12.90 -3.82 -5.76
CA LEU A 90 12.69 -4.39 -7.09
C LEU A 90 12.67 -3.33 -8.19
N VAL A 91 12.85 -2.05 -7.84
CA VAL A 91 12.90 -0.93 -8.79
C VAL A 91 14.36 -0.68 -9.18
N PRO A 92 14.76 -0.98 -10.44
CA PRO A 92 16.17 -0.91 -10.87
C PRO A 92 16.71 0.51 -11.09
N PHE A 93 15.90 1.56 -10.98
CA PHE A 93 16.32 2.94 -11.27
C PHE A 93 15.77 3.91 -10.22
N PHE A 94 16.68 4.67 -9.59
CA PHE A 94 16.37 5.76 -8.65
C PHE A 94 16.74 7.10 -9.28
#